data_AF-F1VXM6-F1
#
_entry.id   AF-F1VXM6-F1
#
_cell.length_a   1.000
_cell.length_b   1.000
_cell.length_c   1.000
_cell.angle_alpha   90.00
_cell.angle_beta   90.00
_cell.angle_gamma   90.00
#
_symmetry.space_group_name_H-M   'P 1'
#
loop_
_entity.id
_entity.type
_entity.pdbx_description
1 polymer ?
#
loop_
_entity_poly.entity_id
_entity_poly.type
_entity_poly.pdbx_seq_one_letter_code
_entity_poly.pdbx_strand_id
1 'polypeptide(L)'
;MSDILSVKHELATDKDLEDFSESVYIANRGAVQHRLWILDTIVTAAPLLGLLGTILGIIDTFKALAVSGVSDPGAVSQGIGTALYATALGIGIAVVGMFFFNLYQERIERINDHLKVLMLRACVGRFVVPAAAPRTAIDTGMLQAA
;
A
#
# COMPACT_ATOMS: atom_id res chain seq x y z
N MET A 1 -15.83 -37.99 -23.62
CA MET A 1 -14.44 -37.84 -23.12
C MET A 1 -13.72 -36.62 -23.73
N SER A 2 -14.29 -35.92 -24.72
CA SER A 2 -13.72 -34.74 -25.37
C SER A 2 -14.05 -33.40 -24.70
N ASP A 3 -15.17 -33.29 -23.95
CA ASP A 3 -15.60 -32.02 -23.33
C ASP A 3 -14.80 -31.62 -22.07
N ILE A 4 -14.10 -32.57 -21.44
CA ILE A 4 -13.34 -32.33 -20.19
C ILE A 4 -11.98 -31.66 -20.48
N LEU A 5 -11.45 -31.82 -21.70
CA LEU A 5 -10.18 -31.20 -22.11
C LEU A 5 -10.36 -29.71 -22.48
N SER A 6 -11.55 -29.31 -22.93
CA SER A 6 -11.86 -27.91 -23.26
C SER A 6 -12.00 -27.04 -22.00
N VAL A 7 -12.59 -27.57 -20.93
CA VAL A 7 -12.76 -26.87 -19.64
C VAL A 7 -11.42 -26.70 -18.91
N LYS A 8 -10.47 -27.63 -19.07
CA LYS A 8 -9.16 -27.58 -18.41
C LYS A 8 -8.22 -26.53 -19.03
N HIS A 9 -8.36 -26.24 -20.32
CA HIS A 9 -7.57 -25.23 -21.01
C HIS A 9 -8.06 -23.80 -20.71
N GLU A 10 -9.36 -23.64 -20.46
CA GLU A 10 -9.97 -22.37 -20.06
C GLU A 10 -9.69 -22.04 -18.58
N LEU A 11 -9.68 -23.04 -17.69
CA LEU A 11 -9.36 -22.88 -16.26
C LEU A 11 -7.85 -22.80 -15.95
N ALA A 12 -6.98 -23.39 -16.78
CA ALA A 12 -5.54 -23.23 -16.65
C ALA A 12 -5.11 -21.81 -17.06
N THR A 13 -5.74 -21.25 -18.10
CA THR A 13 -5.41 -19.90 -18.59
C THR A 13 -5.81 -18.80 -17.61
N ASP A 14 -6.95 -18.91 -16.92
CA ASP A 14 -7.42 -17.87 -15.97
C ASP A 14 -6.63 -17.89 -14.65
N LYS A 15 -6.30 -19.10 -14.14
CA LYS A 15 -5.57 -19.27 -12.90
C LYS A 15 -4.07 -18.98 -13.04
N ASP A 16 -3.46 -19.35 -14.17
CA ASP A 16 -2.07 -19.00 -14.48
C ASP A 16 -1.93 -17.49 -14.77
N LEU A 17 -2.97 -16.81 -15.28
CA LEU A 17 -3.01 -15.35 -15.43
C LEU A 17 -3.00 -14.63 -14.08
N GLU A 18 -3.78 -15.15 -13.13
CA GLU A 18 -3.94 -14.57 -11.80
C GLU A 18 -2.63 -14.73 -11.00
N ASP A 19 -2.01 -15.92 -11.02
CA ASP A 19 -0.72 -16.20 -10.38
C ASP A 19 0.44 -15.39 -11.01
N PHE A 20 0.47 -15.23 -12.35
CA PHE A 20 1.52 -14.44 -13.01
C PHE A 20 1.35 -12.94 -12.76
N SER A 21 0.11 -12.43 -12.77
CA SER A 21 -0.23 -11.07 -12.36
C SER A 21 0.20 -10.80 -10.92
N GLU A 22 -0.05 -11.75 -10.00
CA GLU A 22 0.38 -11.64 -8.60
C GLU A 22 1.90 -11.53 -8.47
N SER A 23 2.66 -12.28 -9.27
CA SER A 23 4.12 -12.27 -9.23
C SER A 23 4.76 -10.94 -9.69
N VAL A 24 4.24 -10.32 -10.75
CA VAL A 24 4.72 -9.02 -11.26
C VAL A 24 4.26 -7.88 -10.35
N TYR A 25 3.12 -8.06 -9.70
CA TYR A 25 2.56 -7.11 -8.75
C TYR A 25 3.37 -6.98 -7.46
N ILE A 26 3.88 -8.09 -6.91
CA ILE A 26 4.73 -8.10 -5.71
C ILE A 26 6.04 -7.34 -5.97
N ALA A 27 6.62 -7.47 -7.17
CA ALA A 27 7.88 -6.79 -7.52
C ALA A 27 7.74 -5.26 -7.55
N ASN A 28 6.61 -4.72 -8.01
CA ASN A 28 6.41 -3.28 -8.13
C ASN A 28 5.73 -2.62 -6.91
N ARG A 29 4.99 -3.39 -6.10
CA ARG A 29 4.41 -2.89 -4.83
C ARG A 29 5.48 -2.42 -3.84
N GLY A 30 6.60 -3.14 -3.79
CA GLY A 30 7.64 -2.94 -2.77
C GLY A 30 8.21 -1.52 -2.75
N ALA A 31 8.54 -0.94 -3.91
CA ALA A 31 9.23 0.34 -3.98
C ALA A 31 8.36 1.53 -3.53
N VAL A 32 7.07 1.49 -3.83
CA VAL A 32 6.14 2.59 -3.51
C VAL A 32 5.64 2.50 -2.07
N GLN A 33 5.36 1.29 -1.58
CA GLN A 33 4.97 1.07 -0.18
C GLN A 33 6.13 1.34 0.79
N HIS A 34 7.36 1.04 0.40
CA HIS A 34 8.54 1.27 1.24
C HIS A 34 8.91 2.76 1.41
N ARG A 35 8.23 3.70 0.74
CA ARG A 35 8.40 5.14 1.04
C ARG A 35 7.31 5.70 1.95
N LEU A 36 6.17 5.02 2.08
CA LEU A 36 5.08 5.46 2.94
C LEU A 36 5.20 4.98 4.39
N TRP A 37 5.87 3.86 4.65
CA TRP A 37 6.03 3.33 6.01
C TRP A 37 6.68 4.34 6.97
N ILE A 38 7.61 5.17 6.48
CA ILE A 38 8.27 6.21 7.28
C ILE A 38 7.27 7.28 7.71
N LEU A 39 6.31 7.62 6.84
CA LEU A 39 5.31 8.64 7.09
C LEU A 39 4.27 8.13 8.08
N ASP A 40 3.83 6.89 7.93
CA ASP A 40 2.96 6.20 8.90
C ASP A 40 3.60 6.12 10.30
N THR A 41 4.89 5.78 10.34
CA THR A 41 5.66 5.75 11.60
C THR A 41 5.73 7.13 12.26
N ILE A 42 5.93 8.20 11.48
CA ILE A 42 5.96 9.57 12.02
C ILE A 42 4.58 9.99 12.55
N VAL A 43 3.50 9.69 11.82
CA VAL A 43 2.12 10.02 12.23
C VAL A 43 1.75 9.33 13.55
N THR A 44 2.17 8.08 13.71
CA THR A 44 1.91 7.30 14.94
C THR A 44 2.86 7.67 16.08
N ALA A 45 4.11 8.06 15.80
CA ALA A 45 5.09 8.47 16.80
C ALA A 45 4.91 9.91 17.31
N ALA A 46 4.39 10.84 16.49
CA ALA A 46 4.24 12.25 16.86
C ALA A 46 3.39 12.50 18.13
N PRO A 47 2.23 11.85 18.33
CA PRO A 47 1.46 11.97 19.58
C PRO A 47 2.22 11.42 20.78
N LEU A 48 2.95 10.33 20.60
CA LEU A 48 3.76 9.72 21.67
C LEU A 48 4.89 10.66 22.11
N LEU A 49 5.51 11.37 21.17
CA LEU A 49 6.50 12.41 21.48
C LEU A 49 5.88 13.61 22.20
N GLY A 50 4.66 14.03 21.82
CA GLY A 50 3.92 15.07 22.53
C GLY A 50 3.59 14.69 23.98
N LEU A 51 3.15 13.44 24.19
CA LEU A 51 2.92 12.90 25.53
C LEU A 51 4.22 12.82 26.33
N LEU A 52 5.33 12.39 25.74
CA LEU A 52 6.64 12.44 26.39
C LEU A 52 7.03 13.87 26.81
N GLY A 53 6.74 14.86 25.99
CA GLY A 53 6.93 16.28 26.32
C GLY A 53 6.14 16.73 27.55
N THR A 54 4.91 16.23 27.75
CA THR A 54 4.15 16.53 28.97
C THR A 54 4.80 15.95 30.21
N ILE A 55 5.28 14.72 30.13
CA ILE A 55 5.95 14.03 31.24
C ILE A 55 7.19 14.83 31.64
N LEU A 56 8.00 15.25 30.67
CA LEU A 56 9.19 16.06 30.93
C LEU A 56 8.85 17.42 31.55
N GLY A 57 7.84 18.14 31.04
CA GLY A 57 7.43 19.44 31.57
C GLY A 57 6.87 19.35 33.01
N ILE A 58 6.12 18.30 33.32
CA ILE A 58 5.62 18.05 34.68
C ILE A 58 6.79 17.70 35.63
N ILE A 59 7.77 16.90 35.19
CA ILE A 59 8.97 16.61 35.99
C ILE A 59 9.73 17.89 36.31
N ASP A 60 9.92 18.77 35.33
CA ASP A 60 10.61 20.04 35.56
C ASP A 60 9.83 20.97 36.50
N THR A 61 8.49 20.93 36.41
CA THR A 61 7.61 21.63 37.36
C THR A 61 7.81 21.14 38.79
N PHE A 62 7.86 19.82 39.00
CA PHE A 62 8.12 19.24 40.33
C PHE A 62 9.53 19.52 40.84
N LYS A 63 10.54 19.54 39.97
CA LYS A 63 11.90 19.95 40.34
C LYS A 63 11.96 21.41 40.79
N ALA A 64 11.29 22.31 40.07
CA ALA A 64 11.21 23.72 40.44
C ALA A 64 10.52 23.89 41.81
N LEU A 65 9.44 23.16 42.06
CA LEU A 65 8.78 23.11 43.36
C LEU A 65 9.68 22.59 44.49
N ALA A 66 10.52 21.60 44.21
CA ALA A 66 11.44 21.03 45.20
C ALA A 66 12.57 22.01 45.62
N VAL A 67 12.98 22.90 44.70
CA VAL A 67 14.04 23.89 44.96
C VAL A 67 13.49 25.18 45.57
N SER A 68 12.40 25.71 45.00
CA SER A 68 11.85 27.02 45.37
C SER A 68 10.79 26.95 46.48
N GLY A 69 10.24 25.76 46.74
CA GLY A 69 9.06 25.58 47.58
C GLY A 69 7.77 26.03 46.88
N VAL A 70 6.63 25.85 47.56
CA VAL A 70 5.28 26.21 47.06
C VAL A 70 5.05 27.73 46.95
N SER A 71 6.07 28.56 47.24
CA SER A 71 5.97 30.02 47.31
C SER A 71 5.83 30.72 45.96
N ASP A 72 6.08 30.03 44.83
CA ASP A 72 5.90 30.59 43.48
C ASP A 72 4.91 29.78 42.61
N PRO A 73 3.61 30.10 42.69
CA PRO A 73 2.58 29.51 41.83
C PRO A 73 2.78 29.81 40.33
N GLY A 74 3.52 30.87 40.00
CA GLY A 74 3.79 31.27 38.62
C GLY A 74 4.66 30.25 37.91
N ALA A 75 5.76 29.82 38.54
CA ALA A 75 6.65 28.80 38.01
C ALA A 75 5.93 27.47 37.73
N VAL A 76 5.00 27.09 38.62
CA VAL A 76 4.18 25.88 38.45
C VAL A 76 3.28 25.97 37.23
N SER A 77 2.56 27.09 37.12
CA SER A 77 1.63 27.35 36.03
C SER A 77 2.36 27.39 34.68
N GLN A 78 3.59 27.93 34.65
CA GLN A 78 4.41 27.98 33.45
C GLN A 78 4.87 26.59 33.01
N GLY A 79 5.30 25.72 33.93
CA GLY A 79 5.74 24.36 33.61
C GLY A 79 4.61 23.43 33.14
N ILE A 80 3.39 23.61 33.67
CA ILE A 80 2.20 22.92 33.17
C ILE A 80 1.80 23.47 31.79
N GLY A 81 1.93 24.78 31.58
CA GLY A 81 1.67 25.41 30.29
C GLY A 81 2.59 24.90 29.18
N THR A 82 3.88 24.76 29.45
CA THR A 82 4.84 24.18 28.48
C THR A 82 4.55 22.71 28.21
N ALA A 83 4.14 21.93 29.22
CA ALA A 83 3.70 20.55 29.04
C ALA A 83 2.50 20.46 28.08
N LEU A 84 1.47 21.29 28.27
CA LEU A 84 0.28 21.31 27.41
C LEU A 84 0.60 21.75 25.98
N TYR A 85 1.51 22.71 25.81
CA TYR A 85 1.96 23.15 24.49
C TYR A 85 2.67 22.03 23.72
N ALA A 86 3.49 21.21 24.40
CA ALA A 86 4.13 20.05 23.78
C ALA A 86 3.11 19.02 23.25
N THR A 87 2.01 18.77 23.97
CA THR A 87 0.92 17.90 23.48
C THR A 87 0.24 18.49 22.26
N ALA A 88 -0.10 19.78 22.32
CA ALA A 88 -0.79 20.45 21.22
C ALA A 88 0.02 20.37 19.93
N LEU A 89 1.35 20.54 20.02
CA LEU A 89 2.26 20.35 18.89
C LEU A 89 2.31 18.90 18.41
N GLY A 90 2.45 17.93 19.31
CA GLY A 90 2.51 16.50 18.95
C GLY A 90 1.25 16.03 18.21
N ILE A 91 0.07 16.43 18.71
CA ILE A 91 -1.21 16.14 18.06
C ILE A 91 -1.34 16.92 16.75
N GLY A 92 -0.97 18.20 16.72
CA GLY A 92 -1.03 19.02 15.51
C GLY A 92 -0.22 18.43 14.36
N ILE A 93 1.02 18.01 14.63
CA ILE A 93 1.90 17.36 13.65
C ILE A 93 1.30 16.03 13.20
N ALA A 94 0.75 15.24 14.13
CA ALA A 94 0.12 13.96 13.80
C ALA A 94 -1.09 14.10 12.87
N VAL A 95 -1.98 15.06 13.15
CA VAL A 95 -3.18 15.32 12.32
C VAL A 95 -2.78 15.77 10.91
N VAL A 96 -1.84 16.70 10.81
CA VAL A 96 -1.36 17.17 9.49
C VAL A 96 -0.70 16.01 8.74
N GLY A 97 0.17 15.24 9.40
CA GLY A 97 0.81 14.07 8.80
C GLY A 97 -0.20 13.01 8.35
N MET A 98 -1.24 12.74 9.15
CA MET A 98 -2.29 11.79 8.82
C MET A 98 -3.08 12.21 7.58
N PHE A 99 -3.34 13.51 7.42
CA PHE A 99 -4.01 14.03 6.23
C PHE A 99 -3.17 13.77 4.96
N PHE A 100 -1.86 14.06 5.00
CA PHE A 100 -0.98 13.76 3.88
C PHE A 100 -0.87 12.26 3.62
N PHE A 101 -0.76 11.44 4.66
CA PHE A 101 -0.70 9.99 4.54
C PHE A 101 -1.91 9.43 3.78
N ASN A 102 -3.12 9.85 4.14
CA ASN A 102 -4.35 9.43 3.46
C ASN A 102 -4.36 9.82 1.97
N LEU A 103 -3.91 11.03 1.62
CA LEU A 103 -3.85 11.47 0.22
C LEU A 103 -2.86 10.65 -0.61
N TYR A 104 -1.69 10.34 -0.06
CA TYR A 104 -0.69 9.52 -0.74
C TYR A 104 -1.15 8.06 -0.88
N GLN A 105 -1.77 7.52 0.17
CA GLN A 105 -2.29 6.16 0.17
C GLN A 105 -3.34 5.96 -0.93
N GLU A 106 -4.31 6.88 -1.04
CA GLU A 106 -5.34 6.85 -2.08
C GLU A 106 -4.72 6.99 -3.50
N ARG A 107 -3.68 7.80 -3.66
CA ARG A 107 -2.98 7.95 -4.95
C ARG A 107 -2.29 6.65 -5.37
N ILE A 108 -1.68 5.94 -4.42
CA ILE A 108 -0.96 4.70 -4.66
C ILE A 108 -1.93 3.58 -5.01
N GLU A 109 -3.06 3.51 -4.32
CA GLU A 109 -4.12 2.55 -4.60
C GLU A 109 -4.70 2.74 -6.01
N ARG A 110 -4.96 3.98 -6.43
CA ARG A 110 -5.37 4.27 -7.81
C ARG A 110 -4.35 3.82 -8.86
N ILE A 111 -3.06 4.11 -8.67
CA ILE A 111 -2.01 3.68 -9.61
C ILE A 111 -1.98 2.16 -9.71
N ASN A 112 -2.14 1.50 -8.57
CA ASN A 112 -2.12 0.06 -8.46
C ASN A 112 -3.32 -0.59 -9.18
N ASP A 113 -4.51 0.00 -9.05
CA ASP A 113 -5.71 -0.46 -9.75
C ASP A 113 -5.62 -0.24 -11.27
N HIS A 114 -5.08 0.89 -11.72
CA HIS A 114 -4.81 1.11 -13.15
C HIS A 114 -3.82 0.09 -13.70
N LEU A 115 -2.79 -0.27 -12.93
CA LEU A 115 -1.81 -1.28 -13.33
C LEU A 115 -2.46 -2.67 -13.49
N LYS A 116 -3.36 -3.06 -12.57
CA LYS A 116 -4.13 -4.32 -12.67
C LYS A 116 -5.02 -4.34 -13.91
N VAL A 117 -5.74 -3.26 -14.20
CA VAL A 117 -6.63 -3.19 -15.37
C VAL A 117 -5.85 -3.24 -16.68
N LEU A 118 -4.67 -2.59 -16.74
CA LEU A 118 -3.78 -2.66 -17.91
C LEU A 118 -3.19 -4.06 -18.10
N MET A 119 -2.81 -4.74 -17.01
CA MET A 119 -2.34 -6.14 -17.04
C MET A 119 -3.42 -7.08 -17.58
N LEU A 120 -4.66 -6.99 -17.07
CA LEU A 120 -5.78 -7.80 -17.54
C LEU A 120 -6.05 -7.58 -19.03
N ARG A 121 -6.08 -6.32 -19.50
CA ARG A 121 -6.25 -6.01 -20.93
C ARG A 121 -5.07 -6.48 -21.80
N ALA A 122 -3.84 -6.35 -21.34
CA ALA A 122 -2.66 -6.77 -22.07
C ALA A 122 -2.57 -8.30 -22.19
N CYS A 123 -3.01 -9.05 -21.18
CA CYS A 123 -3.07 -10.51 -21.22
C CYS A 123 -4.22 -11.02 -22.10
N VAL A 124 -5.42 -10.42 -22.01
CA VAL A 124 -6.57 -10.77 -22.88
C VAL A 124 -6.26 -10.52 -24.36
N GLY A 125 -5.55 -9.43 -24.68
CA GLY A 125 -5.16 -9.08 -26.04
C GLY A 125 -4.07 -9.97 -26.65
N ARG A 126 -3.38 -10.80 -25.86
CA ARG A 126 -2.26 -11.64 -26.33
C ARG A 126 -2.64 -13.12 -26.51
N PHE A 127 -3.83 -13.54 -26.06
CA PHE A 127 -4.36 -14.90 -26.26
C PHE A 127 -5.38 -14.99 -27.41
N VAL A 128 -5.89 -13.86 -27.91
CA VAL A 128 -6.69 -13.79 -29.16
C VAL A 128 -5.74 -13.68 -30.35
N VAL A 129 -5.07 -14.79 -30.68
CA VAL A 129 -4.68 -15.09 -32.06
C VAL A 129 -5.68 -16.15 -32.55
N PRO A 130 -6.80 -15.76 -33.18
CA PRO A 130 -7.73 -16.72 -33.74
C PRO A 130 -7.18 -17.21 -35.09
N ALA A 131 -7.21 -18.53 -35.23
CA ALA A 131 -6.71 -19.31 -36.36
C ALA A 131 -7.34 -18.95 -37.71
N ALA A 132 -6.52 -18.95 -38.78
CA ALA A 132 -6.96 -19.17 -40.17
C ALA A 132 -5.72 -19.63 -41.00
N ALA A 133 -5.78 -20.60 -41.92
CA ALA A 133 -6.92 -21.10 -42.67
C ALA A 133 -6.70 -22.54 -43.24
N PRO A 134 -7.75 -23.18 -43.79
CA PRO A 134 -7.83 -24.60 -44.14
C PRO A 134 -7.41 -24.90 -45.60
N ARG A 135 -6.89 -26.10 -45.85
CA ARG A 135 -6.98 -26.77 -47.16
C ARG A 135 -7.70 -28.10 -46.98
N THR A 136 -9.01 -28.06 -47.07
CA THR A 136 -9.81 -29.25 -47.32
C THR A 136 -9.90 -29.47 -48.84
N ALA A 137 -9.59 -30.71 -49.21
CA ALA A 137 -10.33 -31.52 -50.16
C ALA A 137 -9.82 -31.63 -51.61
N ILE A 138 -9.62 -32.91 -51.97
CA ILE A 138 -9.82 -33.56 -53.27
C ILE A 138 -8.62 -33.60 -54.22
N ASP A 139 -7.85 -34.69 -54.11
CA ASP A 139 -7.81 -35.76 -55.13
C ASP A 139 -7.20 -37.02 -54.46
N THR A 140 -8.00 -37.85 -53.79
CA THR A 140 -8.69 -39.04 -54.32
C THR A 140 -7.80 -39.90 -55.20
N GLY A 141 -7.55 -41.14 -54.75
CA GLY A 141 -6.51 -41.99 -55.30
C GLY A 141 -6.71 -42.39 -56.75
N MET A 142 -5.59 -42.51 -57.48
CA MET A 142 -5.41 -43.39 -58.61
C MET A 142 -3.91 -43.79 -58.70
N LEU A 143 -3.67 -45.10 -58.93
CA LEU A 143 -2.42 -45.73 -59.39
C LEU A 143 -1.34 -45.94 -58.30
N GLN A 144 -1.14 -47.11 -57.68
CA GLN A 144 -1.10 -48.48 -58.23
C GLN A 144 -0.15 -48.57 -59.45
N ALA A 145 0.93 -49.35 -59.28
CA ALA A 145 1.92 -49.78 -60.27
C ALA A 145 3.03 -48.78 -60.69
N ALA A 146 4.19 -48.90 -60.02
CA ALA A 146 5.50 -48.89 -60.67
C ALA A 146 6.49 -49.66 -59.78
#